data_AF-A0A1W9TUH0-F1
#
_entry.id   AF-A0A1W9TUH0-F1
#
_cell.length_a   1.000
_cell.length_b   1.000
_cell.length_c   1.000
_cell.angle_alpha   90.00
_cell.angle_beta   90.00
_cell.angle_gamma   90.00
#
_symmetry.space_group_name_H-M   'P 1'
#
loop_
_entity.id
_entity.type
_entity.pdbx_description
1 polymer ?
#
loop_
_entity_poly.entity_id
_entity_poly.type
_entity_poly.pdbx_seq_one_letter_code
_entity_poly.pdbx_strand_id
1 'polypeptide(L)'
;MMETFTSEEIENKKKAIFNAMGSRGQKKIKKSGYEKWNPFEEPKHPIDIRKDKTKRTSQVLIRDFLQSTNHEEYSNQFGQGALEMCLGIINEEEKFT
;
A
#
# COMPACT_ATOMS: atom_id res chain seq x y z
N MET A 1 1.92 -21.87 -21.55
CA MET A 1 3.19 -22.61 -21.64
C MET A 1 4.15 -21.96 -20.65
N MET A 2 4.43 -22.62 -19.51
CA MET A 2 5.48 -22.14 -18.61
C MET A 2 6.83 -22.46 -19.26
N GLU A 3 7.49 -21.43 -19.79
CA GLU A 3 8.86 -21.53 -20.31
C GLU A 3 9.78 -22.01 -19.20
N THR A 4 10.34 -23.20 -19.36
CA THR A 4 11.32 -23.78 -18.44
C THR A 4 12.67 -23.09 -18.67
N PHE A 5 12.81 -21.87 -18.18
CA PHE A 5 14.11 -21.19 -18.17
C PHE A 5 15.11 -22.03 -17.39
N THR A 6 16.33 -22.10 -17.90
CA THR A 6 17.44 -22.73 -17.19
C THR A 6 17.80 -21.89 -15.97
N SER A 7 18.38 -22.52 -14.93
CA SER A 7 18.77 -21.82 -13.70
C SER A 7 19.71 -20.64 -13.96
N GLU A 8 20.56 -20.75 -14.97
CA GLU A 8 21.51 -19.70 -15.38
C GLU A 8 20.80 -18.48 -15.98
N GLU A 9 19.78 -18.69 -16.80
CA GLU A 9 18.97 -17.60 -17.38
C GLU A 9 18.18 -16.85 -16.31
N ILE A 10 17.65 -17.56 -15.30
CA ILE A 10 16.94 -16.95 -14.18
C ILE A 10 17.88 -16.08 -13.35
N GLU A 11 19.11 -16.55 -13.10
CA GLU A 11 20.11 -15.78 -12.37
C GLU A 11 20.55 -14.53 -13.14
N ASN A 12 20.76 -14.65 -14.45
CA ASN A 12 21.11 -13.52 -15.32
C ASN A 12 20.00 -12.46 -15.33
N LYS A 13 18.74 -12.87 -15.42
CA LYS A 13 17.60 -11.94 -15.32
C LYS A 13 17.49 -11.31 -13.93
N LYS A 14 17.70 -12.08 -12.86
CA LYS A 14 17.71 -11.57 -11.47
C LYS A 14 18.80 -10.51 -11.25
N LYS A 15 20.00 -10.73 -11.82
CA LYS A 15 21.11 -9.76 -11.82
C LYS A 15 20.77 -8.51 -12.62
N ALA A 16 20.22 -8.66 -13.82
CA ALA A 16 19.82 -7.55 -14.67
C ALA A 16 18.78 -6.63 -13.99
N ILE A 17 17.76 -7.22 -13.36
CA ILE A 17 16.73 -6.47 -12.62
C ILE A 17 17.36 -5.69 -11.46
N PHE A 18 18.23 -6.32 -10.67
CA PHE A 18 18.91 -5.66 -9.56
C PHE A 18 19.78 -4.48 -10.01
N ASN A 19 20.50 -4.64 -11.11
CA ASN A 19 21.35 -3.59 -11.67
C ASN A 19 20.53 -2.43 -12.24
N ALA A 20 19.36 -2.71 -12.82
CA ALA A 20 18.42 -1.70 -13.32
C ALA A 20 17.70 -0.93 -12.19
N MET A 21 17.65 -1.46 -10.97
CA MET A 21 17.00 -0.80 -9.84
C MET A 21 17.79 0.41 -9.32
N GLY A 22 17.07 1.47 -8.94
CA GLY A 22 17.67 2.62 -8.26
C GLY A 22 18.25 2.28 -6.88
N SER A 23 19.09 3.20 -6.36
CA SER A 23 19.84 3.02 -5.11
C SER A 23 18.99 2.62 -3.90
N ARG A 24 17.77 3.17 -3.77
CA ARG A 24 16.83 2.83 -2.70
C ARG A 24 16.36 1.38 -2.80
N GLY A 25 16.03 0.93 -4.02
CA GLY A 25 15.57 -0.44 -4.27
C GLY A 25 16.68 -1.46 -4.03
N GLN A 26 17.89 -1.18 -4.51
CA GLN A 26 19.06 -2.03 -4.27
C GLN A 26 19.37 -2.15 -2.77
N LYS A 27 19.31 -1.05 -2.00
CA LYS A 27 19.50 -1.08 -0.54
C LYS A 27 18.48 -1.99 0.16
N LYS A 28 17.21 -1.96 -0.25
CA LYS A 28 16.16 -2.83 0.30
C LYS A 28 16.49 -4.30 0.05
N ILE A 29 16.87 -4.66 -1.17
CA ILE A 29 17.22 -6.04 -1.51
C ILE A 29 18.49 -6.49 -0.78
N LYS A 30 19.52 -5.66 -0.70
CA LYS A 30 20.73 -5.95 0.09
C LYS A 30 20.40 -6.20 1.57
N LYS A 31 19.47 -5.43 2.14
CA LYS A 31 18.99 -5.60 3.51
C LYS A 31 18.18 -6.89 3.70
N SER A 32 17.34 -7.26 2.73
CA SER A 32 16.52 -8.49 2.77
C SER A 32 17.32 -9.77 2.42
N GLY A 33 18.49 -9.63 1.79
CA GLY A 33 19.33 -10.72 1.32
C GLY A 33 19.09 -11.02 -0.16
N TYR A 34 20.10 -10.79 -1.00
CA TYR A 34 20.00 -10.98 -2.45
C TYR A 34 19.66 -12.42 -2.84
N GLU A 35 20.23 -13.41 -2.15
CA GLU A 35 19.98 -14.83 -2.43
C GLU A 35 18.51 -15.20 -2.22
N LYS A 36 17.90 -14.72 -1.13
CA LYS A 36 16.49 -14.99 -0.76
C LYS A 36 15.48 -14.16 -1.56
N TRP A 37 15.93 -13.13 -2.26
CA TRP A 37 15.05 -12.27 -3.06
C TRP A 37 14.65 -12.96 -4.36
N ASN A 38 13.34 -13.09 -4.58
CA ASN A 38 12.76 -13.58 -5.83
C ASN A 38 12.07 -12.41 -6.57
N PRO A 39 12.64 -11.86 -7.65
CA PRO A 39 11.99 -10.79 -8.42
C PRO A 39 10.77 -11.26 -9.20
N PHE A 40 10.58 -12.57 -9.37
CA PHE A 40 9.47 -13.18 -10.10
C PHE A 40 8.38 -13.71 -9.16
N GLU A 41 8.43 -13.34 -7.88
CA GLU A 41 7.35 -13.67 -6.95
C GLU A 41 6.06 -13.01 -7.45
N GLU A 42 5.00 -13.81 -7.57
CA GLU A 42 3.68 -13.26 -7.87
C GLU A 42 3.28 -12.23 -6.81
N PRO A 43 2.45 -11.23 -7.17
CA PRO A 43 1.92 -10.31 -6.17
C PRO A 43 1.32 -11.14 -5.02
N LYS A 44 1.77 -10.85 -3.79
CA LYS A 44 1.18 -11.45 -2.59
C LYS A 44 -0.34 -11.33 -2.69
N HIS A 45 -1.06 -12.34 -2.15
CA HIS A 45 -2.52 -12.41 -2.15
C HIS A 45 -3.18 -11.03 -2.07
N PRO A 46 -4.28 -10.81 -2.80
CA PRO A 46 -4.93 -9.50 -2.85
C PRO A 46 -5.03 -8.93 -1.45
N ILE A 47 -4.45 -7.75 -1.25
CA ILE A 47 -4.50 -7.06 0.03
C ILE A 47 -5.99 -6.88 0.34
N ASP A 48 -6.45 -7.43 1.47
CA ASP A 48 -7.81 -7.20 1.92
C ASP A 48 -7.91 -5.74 2.39
N ILE A 49 -8.35 -4.88 1.47
CA ILE A 49 -8.54 -3.47 1.75
C ILE A 49 -9.84 -3.34 2.53
N ARG A 50 -9.74 -3.01 3.82
CA ARG A 50 -10.90 -2.70 4.65
C ARG A 50 -11.71 -1.56 4.04
N LYS A 51 -13.01 -1.78 3.89
CA LYS A 51 -13.97 -0.85 3.31
C LYS A 51 -15.23 -0.80 4.16
N ASP A 52 -15.91 0.33 4.13
CA ASP A 52 -17.25 0.45 4.70
C ASP A 52 -18.28 -0.31 3.84
N LYS A 53 -19.55 -0.29 4.29
CA LYS A 53 -20.68 -0.91 3.58
C LYS A 53 -20.88 -0.38 2.15
N THR A 54 -20.39 0.84 1.87
CA THR A 54 -20.46 1.48 0.55
C THR A 54 -19.23 1.20 -0.32
N LYS A 55 -18.34 0.30 0.11
CA LYS A 55 -17.08 -0.08 -0.55
C LYS A 55 -16.05 1.05 -0.65
N ARG A 56 -16.15 2.05 0.23
CA ARG A 56 -15.21 3.18 0.36
C ARG A 56 -14.20 2.91 1.48
N THR A 57 -12.98 3.39 1.29
CA THR A 57 -11.93 3.36 2.33
C THR A 57 -11.98 4.65 3.16
N SER A 58 -11.30 4.69 4.31
CA SER A 58 -11.31 5.86 5.20
C SER A 58 -10.72 7.06 4.50
N GLN A 59 -9.72 6.82 3.64
CA GLN A 59 -9.09 7.84 2.79
C GLN A 59 -10.07 8.45 1.78
N VAL A 60 -10.96 7.65 1.20
CA VAL A 60 -12.00 8.16 0.30
C VAL A 60 -13.02 8.98 1.09
N LEU A 61 -13.51 8.45 2.23
CA LEU A 61 -14.48 9.14 3.07
C LEU A 61 -13.98 10.50 3.58
N ILE A 62 -12.77 10.56 4.14
CA ILE A 62 -12.21 11.80 4.67
C ILE A 62 -11.91 12.81 3.56
N ARG A 63 -11.46 12.33 2.40
CA ARG A 63 -11.20 13.21 1.24
C ARG A 63 -12.49 13.82 0.73
N ASP A 64 -13.52 13.00 0.50
CA ASP A 64 -14.83 13.47 0.03
C ASP A 64 -15.41 14.49 1.02
N PHE A 65 -15.33 14.20 2.32
CA PHE A 65 -15.80 15.10 3.37
C PHE A 65 -15.05 16.43 3.34
N LEU A 66 -13.72 16.43 3.43
CA LEU A 66 -12.93 17.67 3.48
C LEU A 66 -13.00 18.49 2.18
N GLN A 67 -13.29 17.85 1.04
CA GLN A 67 -13.55 18.55 -0.22
C GLN A 67 -14.93 19.23 -0.24
N SER A 68 -15.91 18.70 0.50
CA SER A 68 -17.22 19.33 0.66
C SER A 68 -17.23 20.46 1.69
N THR A 69 -16.23 20.50 2.58
CA THR A 69 -16.07 21.54 3.60
C THR A 69 -15.22 22.70 3.06
N ASN A 70 -15.52 23.93 3.49
CA ASN A 70 -14.70 25.08 3.13
C ASN A 70 -13.30 24.97 3.78
N HIS A 71 -12.25 25.07 2.97
CA HIS A 71 -10.85 24.84 3.39
C HIS A 71 -10.36 25.87 4.42
N GLU A 72 -10.97 27.06 4.49
CA GLU A 72 -10.60 28.11 5.44
C GLU A 72 -11.11 27.86 6.87
N GLU A 73 -12.00 26.87 7.06
CA GLU A 73 -12.78 26.76 8.31
C GLU A 73 -12.35 25.64 9.25
N TYR A 74 -11.49 24.70 8.84
CA TYR A 74 -11.16 23.56 9.69
C TYR A 74 -9.72 23.51 10.20
N SER A 75 -9.60 23.27 11.50
CA SER A 75 -8.32 23.07 12.18
C SER A 75 -7.79 21.65 12.01
N ASN A 76 -6.52 21.43 12.34
CA ASN A 76 -5.95 20.07 12.37
C ASN A 76 -6.71 19.14 13.35
N GLN A 77 -7.24 19.68 14.45
CA GLN A 77 -8.03 18.91 15.41
C GLN A 77 -9.37 18.45 14.80
N PHE A 78 -10.02 19.31 14.01
CA PHE A 78 -11.22 18.94 13.28
C PHE A 78 -10.93 17.83 12.26
N GLY A 79 -9.86 17.97 11.47
CA GLY A 79 -9.45 16.94 10.50
C GLY A 79 -9.14 15.60 11.17
N GLN A 80 -8.49 15.64 12.34
CA GLN A 80 -8.21 14.44 13.15
C GLN A 80 -9.51 13.78 13.63
N GLY A 81 -10.45 14.56 14.19
CA GLY A 81 -11.75 14.03 14.63
C GLY A 81 -12.56 13.43 13.47
N ALA A 82 -12.58 14.09 12.31
CA ALA A 82 -13.24 13.59 11.11
C ALA A 82 -12.64 12.28 10.60
N LEU A 83 -11.30 12.14 10.66
CA LEU A 83 -10.63 10.89 10.30
C LEU A 83 -10.97 9.76 11.29
N GLU A 84 -11.02 10.05 12.59
CA GLU A 84 -11.40 9.08 13.62
C GLU A 84 -12.82 8.56 13.41
N MET A 85 -13.76 9.43 13.03
CA MET A 85 -15.12 9.01 12.65
C MET A 85 -15.11 8.10 11.42
N CYS A 86 -14.34 8.43 10.37
CA CYS A 86 -14.21 7.58 9.18
C CYS A 86 -13.64 6.18 9.51
N LEU A 87 -12.70 6.11 10.46
CA LEU A 87 -12.13 4.84 10.92
C LEU A 87 -13.13 4.03 11.74
N GLY A 88 -13.91 4.67 12.61
CA GLY A 88 -14.98 4.02 13.36
C GLY A 88 -16.03 3.38 12.44
N ILE A 89 -16.44 4.10 11.38
CA ILE A 89 -17.36 3.56 10.35
C ILE A 89 -16.83 2.28 9.70
N ILE A 90 -15.53 2.24 9.37
CA ILE A 90 -14.92 1.09 8.68
C ILE A 90 -14.67 -0.09 9.60
N ASN A 91 -14.36 0.17 10.87
CA ASN A 91 -14.13 -0.87 11.85
C ASN A 91 -15.42 -1.33 12.56
N GLU A 92 -16.57 -0.73 12.23
CA GLU A 92 -17.85 -0.94 12.93
C GLU A 92 -17.75 -0.66 14.44
N GLU A 93 -16.92 0.33 14.81
CA GLU A 93 -16.70 0.77 16.18
C GLU A 93 -17.54 2.01 16.46
N GLU A 94 -18.43 1.91 17.44
CA GLU A 94 -19.11 3.07 18.01
C GLU A 94 -18.17 3.77 18.99
N LYS A 95 -17.73 4.98 18.63
CA LYS A 95 -16.94 5.83 19.52
C LYS A 95 -17.80 7.04 19.88
N PHE A 96 -18.09 7.21 21.16
CA PHE A 96 -18.64 8.47 21.68
C PHE A 96 -17.54 9.53 21.58
N THR A 97 -17.73 10.52 20.73
CA THR A 97 -16.91 11.74 20.64
C THR A 97 -17.64 12.90 21.30
#